data_AF-A0A950L868-F1
#
_entry.id   AF-A0A950L868-F1
#
_cell.length_a   1.000
_cell.length_b   1.000
_cell.length_c   1.000
_cell.angle_alpha   90.00
_cell.angle_beta   90.00
_cell.angle_gamma   90.00
#
_symmetry.space_group_name_H-M   'P 1'
#
loop_
_entity.id
_entity.type
_entity.pdbx_description
1 polymer ?
#
loop_
_entity_poly.entity_id
_entity_poly.type
_entity_poly.pdbx_seq_one_letter_code
_entity_poly.pdbx_strand_id
1 'polypeptide(L)' 'MTEHEIATEVNVTREERDALHFIPQVQGGKIISEALQLRLQAKGLITSIRPDGRRWLTPLGDQVRRNYTIE' A
#
# COMPACT_ATOMS: atom_id res chain seq x y z
N MET A 1 -3.47 -20.57 -26.34
CA MET A 1 -3.00 -19.50 -25.44
C MET A 1 -4.18 -18.60 -25.19
N THR A 2 -4.94 -18.85 -24.14
CA THR A 2 -6.11 -18.04 -23.79
C THR A 2 -5.78 -17.33 -22.50
N GLU A 3 -5.82 -16.01 -22.60
CA GLU A 3 -5.54 -15.00 -21.60
C GLU A 3 -6.25 -15.33 -20.29
N HIS A 4 -5.49 -15.81 -19.31
CA HIS A 4 -5.99 -15.84 -17.94
C HIS A 4 -6.01 -14.39 -17.46
N GLU A 5 -7.22 -13.88 -17.30
CA GLU A 5 -7.55 -12.67 -16.59
C GLU A 5 -6.61 -12.48 -15.40
N ILE A 6 -5.86 -11.38 -15.43
CA ILE A 6 -4.98 -10.99 -14.33
C ILE A 6 -5.91 -10.47 -13.22
N ALA A 7 -6.59 -11.39 -12.53
CA ALA A 7 -7.06 -11.13 -11.19
C ALA A 7 -5.83 -10.72 -10.40
N THR A 8 -5.62 -9.40 -10.30
CA THR A 8 -4.44 -8.83 -9.67
C THR A 8 -4.68 -8.93 -8.17
N GLU A 9 -4.68 -10.14 -7.64
CA GLU A 9 -4.49 -10.37 -6.21
C GLU A 9 -3.12 -9.83 -5.89
N VAL A 10 -3.06 -8.56 -5.51
CA VAL A 10 -1.83 -7.96 -5.00
C VAL A 10 -1.45 -8.80 -3.79
N ASN A 11 -0.36 -9.56 -3.88
CA ASN A 11 0.14 -10.35 -2.77
C ASN A 11 0.64 -9.39 -1.68
N VAL A 12 -0.22 -9.11 -0.71
CA VAL A 12 0.04 -8.21 0.41
C VAL A 12 -0.07 -9.02 1.70
N THR A 13 0.99 -9.00 2.49
CA THR A 13 0.98 -9.67 3.80
C THR A 13 0.06 -8.92 4.76
N ARG A 14 -0.34 -9.58 5.86
CA ARG A 14 -1.11 -8.92 6.92
C ARG A 14 -0.38 -7.68 7.47
N GLU A 15 0.92 -7.79 7.71
CA GLU A 15 1.77 -6.68 8.18
C GLU A 15 1.72 -5.48 7.22
N GLU A 16 1.83 -5.74 5.92
CA GLU A 16 1.79 -4.71 4.88
C GLU A 16 0.42 -4.06 4.78
N ARG A 17 -0.65 -4.84 4.87
CA ARG A 17 -2.02 -4.32 4.86
C ARG A 17 -2.27 -3.44 6.09
N ASP A 18 -1.88 -3.90 7.27
CA ASP A 18 -2.00 -3.14 8.52
C ASP A 18 -1.23 -1.82 8.44
N ALA A 19 -0.06 -1.80 7.79
CA ALA A 19 0.75 -0.60 7.62
C ALA A 19 0.05 0.49 6.79
N LEU A 20 -0.80 0.13 5.82
CA LEU A 20 -1.53 1.09 4.99
C LEU A 20 -2.50 1.96 5.80
N HIS A 21 -2.94 1.51 6.97
CA HIS A 21 -3.77 2.33 7.88
C HIS A 21 -2.99 3.48 8.54
N PHE A 22 -1.66 3.45 8.49
CA PHE A 22 -0.77 4.44 9.10
C PHE A 22 0.02 5.24 8.06
N ILE A 23 -0.45 5.27 6.81
CA ILE A 23 0.09 6.08 5.72
C ILE A 23 -0.94 7.18 5.34
N PRO A 24 -0.55 8.47 5.28
CA PRO A 24 0.79 9.00 5.51
C PRO A 24 1.21 8.94 6.99
N GLN A 25 2.53 8.88 7.23
CA GLN A 25 3.09 8.96 8.58
C GLN A 25 2.80 10.34 9.20
N VAL A 26 2.32 10.35 10.44
CA VAL A 26 2.00 11.56 11.21
C VAL A 26 2.69 11.52 12.57
N GLN A 27 2.97 12.70 13.13
CA GLN A 27 3.57 12.82 14.47
C GLN A 27 2.66 12.16 15.52
N GLY A 28 3.23 11.33 16.39
CA GLY A 28 2.48 10.57 17.40
C GLY A 28 1.71 9.36 16.87
N GLY A 29 1.73 9.11 15.55
CA GLY A 29 1.16 7.92 14.95
C GLY A 29 2.08 6.69 15.06
N LYS A 30 1.57 5.52 14.63
CA LYS A 30 2.39 4.32 14.54
C LYS A 30 3.48 4.51 13.48
N ILE A 31 4.73 4.30 13.90
CA ILE A 31 5.88 4.38 13.00
C ILE A 31 5.92 3.10 12.15
N ILE A 32 5.90 3.26 10.83
CA ILE A 32 6.10 2.18 9.88
C ILE A 32 7.56 2.21 9.42
N SER A 33 8.26 1.09 9.55
CA SER A 33 9.68 1.00 9.20
C SER A 33 9.93 1.39 7.73
N GLU A 34 11.07 1.99 7.45
CA GLU A 34 11.43 2.40 6.09
C GLU A 34 11.44 1.21 5.12
N ALA A 35 11.98 0.06 5.55
CA ALA A 35 11.98 -1.17 4.75
C ALA A 35 10.55 -1.61 4.37
N LEU A 36 9.59 -1.50 5.29
CA LEU A 36 8.19 -1.82 5.01
C LEU A 36 7.55 -0.78 4.07
N GLN A 37 7.85 0.51 4.25
CA GLN A 37 7.40 1.55 3.31
C GLN A 37 7.95 1.32 1.89
N LEU A 38 9.22 0.95 1.76
CA LEU A 38 9.84 0.65 0.46
C LEU A 38 9.20 -0.57 -0.21
N ARG A 39 8.88 -1.63 0.56
CA ARG A 39 8.12 -2.78 0.04
C ARG A 39 6.75 -2.37 -0.49
N LEU A 40 6.01 -1.55 0.27
CA LEU A 40 4.70 -1.04 -0.16
C LEU A 40 4.80 -0.17 -1.41
N GLN A 41 5.85 0.63 -1.52
CA GLN A 41 6.11 1.49 -2.69
C GLN A 41 6.45 0.63 -3.92
N ALA A 42 7.27 -0.41 -3.76
CA ALA A 42 7.61 -1.35 -4.83
C ALA A 42 6.37 -2.10 -5.36
N LYS A 43 5.37 -2.33 -4.50
CA LYS A 43 4.06 -2.90 -4.86
C LYS A 43 3.07 -1.87 -5.46
N GLY A 44 3.47 -0.61 -5.60
CA GLY A 44 2.61 0.46 -6.11
C GLY A 44 1.48 0.85 -5.16
N LEU A 45 1.53 0.49 -3.88
CA LEU A 45 0.49 0.77 -2.88
C LEU A 45 0.65 2.15 -2.24
N ILE A 46 1.87 2.66 -2.22
CA ILE A 46 2.16 4.02 -1.76
C ILE A 46 3.05 4.73 -2.78
N THR A 47 2.99 6.06 -2.80
CA THR A 47 3.85 6.87 -3.67
C THR A 47 5.29 6.91 -3.14
N SER A 48 6.21 7.34 -4.01
CA SER A 48 7.47 7.95 -3.57
C SER A 48 7.22 9.13 -2.62
N ILE A 49 8.28 9.59 -1.94
CA ILE A 49 8.24 10.81 -1.12
C ILE A 49 7.78 11.96 -2.01
N ARG A 50 6.69 12.64 -1.60
CA ARG A 50 6.13 13.81 -2.27
C ARG A 50 6.79 15.11 -1.74
N PRO A 51 6.53 16.29 -2.33
CA PRO A 51 7.12 17.55 -1.88
C PRO A 51 6.85 17.93 -0.42
N ASP A 52 5.83 17.34 0.21
CA ASP A 52 5.52 17.49 1.64
C ASP A 52 6.39 16.59 2.56
N GLY A 53 7.34 15.85 1.98
CA GLY A 53 8.24 14.94 2.70
C GLY A 53 7.61 13.61 3.11
N ARG A 54 6.38 13.30 2.66
CA ARG A 54 5.66 12.09 3.07
C ARG A 54 5.33 11.19 1.88
N ARG A 55 5.07 9.91 2.19
CA ARG A 55 4.48 8.96 1.26
C ARG A 55 2.98 8.90 1.49
N TRP A 56 2.22 8.71 0.42
CA TRP A 56 0.76 8.68 0.44
C TRP A 56 0.26 7.40 -0.20
N LEU A 57 -0.95 6.97 0.17
CA LEU A 57 -1.61 5.87 -0.52
C LEU A 57 -1.83 6.20 -2.00
N THR A 58 -1.65 5.20 -2.86
CA THR A 58 -2.19 5.22 -4.22
C THR A 58 -3.67 4.79 -4.19
N PRO A 59 -4.43 4.95 -5.30
CA PRO A 59 -5.77 4.37 -5.37
C PRO A 59 -5.79 2.86 -5.09
N LEU A 60 -4.79 2.12 -5.58
CA LEU A 60 -4.63 0.69 -5.30
C LEU A 60 -4.35 0.42 -3.82
N GLY A 61 -3.45 1.19 -3.20
CA GLY A 61 -3.19 1.10 -1.76
C GLY A 61 -4.42 1.37 -0.91
N ASP A 62 -5.24 2.35 -1.31
CA ASP A 62 -6.50 2.64 -0.63
C ASP A 62 -7.53 1.50 -0.78
N GLN A 63 -7.60 0.85 -1.95
CA GLN A 63 -8.43 -0.32 -2.16
C GLN A 63 -8.00 -1.51 -1.27
N VAL A 64 -6.68 -1.81 -1.25
CA VAL A 64 -6.12 -2.88 -0.41
C VAL A 64 -6.37 -2.60 1.08
N ARG A 65 -6.20 -1.34 1.51
CA ARG A 65 -6.48 -0.90 2.89
C ARG A 65 -7.94 -1.13 3.28
N ARG A 66 -8.87 -0.87 2.37
CA ARG A 66 -10.33 -1.01 2.62
C ARG A 66 -10.84 -2.44 2.48
N ASN A 67 -9.99 -3.37 2.03
CA ASN A 67 -10.36 -4.76 1.77
C ASN A 67 -11.55 -4.89 0.80
N TYR A 68 -11.57 -4.09 -0.27
CA TYR A 68 -12.53 -4.31 -1.34
C TYR A 68 -12.21 -5.64 -2.04
N THR A 69 -13.04 -6.65 -1.81
CA THR A 69 -13.16 -7.80 -2.72
C THR A 69 -13.97 -7.30 -3.91
N ILE A 70 -13.41 -7.42 -5.13
CA ILE A 70 -14.22 -7.29 -6.35
C ILE A 70 -14.94 -8.63 -6.47
N GLU A 71 -16.24 -8.64 -6.19
CA GLU A 71 -17.15 -9.74 -6.57
C GLU A 71 -17.39 -9.74 -8.08
#